data_AF-A0A377Z6C6-F1
#
_entry.id   AF-A0A377Z6C6-F1
#
_cell.length_a   1.000
_cell.length_b   1.000
_cell.length_c   1.000
_cell.angle_alpha   90.00
_cell.angle_beta   90.00
_cell.angle_gamma   90.00
#
_symmetry.space_group_name_H-M   'P 1'
#
loop_
_entity.id
_entity.type
_entity.pdbx_description
1 polymer ?
#
loop_
_entity_poly.entity_id
_entity_poly.type
_entity_poly.pdbx_seq_one_letter_code
_entity_poly.pdbx_strand_id
1 'polypeptide(L)'
;MGDEFIPLINKGGGAGMQVTAYTQTESDIEARIGSSAKAAQVTGNFNTLIMLRVRENRTAQLLTSQLPEVDVYTKTLVSGHADTADVEEGAGFYIQYPGPCRYCQGSAAERG
;
A
#
# COMPACT_ATOMS: atom_id res chain seq x y z
N MET A 1 -2.80 31.58 -0.70
CA MET A 1 -1.52 31.16 -1.28
C MET A 1 -1.47 31.79 -2.67
N GLY A 2 -0.42 32.54 -2.97
CA GLY A 2 -0.27 33.23 -4.26
C GLY A 2 0.69 32.49 -5.18
N ASP A 3 0.87 32.99 -6.40
CA ASP A 3 1.81 32.46 -7.39
C ASP A 3 3.28 32.52 -6.91
N GLU A 4 3.57 33.32 -5.89
CA GLU A 4 4.89 33.46 -5.26
C GLU A 4 5.27 32.25 -4.39
N PHE A 5 4.31 31.38 -4.06
CA PHE A 5 4.53 30.24 -3.18
C PHE A 5 5.40 29.14 -3.83
N ILE A 6 5.24 28.91 -5.14
CA ILE A 6 6.00 27.89 -5.88
C ILE A 6 7.50 28.24 -5.96
N PRO A 7 7.90 29.46 -6.36
CA PRO A 7 9.30 29.88 -6.31
C PRO A 7 9.91 29.82 -4.90
N LEU A 8 9.12 30.11 -3.86
CA LEU A 8 9.60 30.11 -2.48
C LEU A 8 9.96 28.71 -1.99
N ILE A 9 9.14 27.69 -2.30
CA ILE A 9 9.46 26.29 -1.99
C ILE A 9 10.68 25.81 -2.81
N ASN A 10 10.72 26.13 -4.10
CA ASN A 10 11.81 25.70 -4.98
C ASN A 10 13.18 26.33 -4.64
N LYS A 11 13.20 27.59 -4.15
CA LYS A 11 14.45 28.31 -3.83
C LYS A 11 14.81 28.28 -2.34
N GLY A 12 13.83 28.02 -1.47
CA GLY A 12 14.02 27.94 -0.03
C GLY A 12 14.97 26.80 0.37
N GLY A 13 14.90 25.64 -0.31
CA GLY A 13 15.79 24.51 -0.03
C GLY A 13 17.27 24.83 -0.23
N GLY A 14 17.61 25.63 -1.24
CA GLY A 14 18.99 26.11 -1.46
C GLY A 14 19.45 27.19 -0.48
N ALA A 15 18.51 27.86 0.19
CA ALA A 15 18.77 28.92 1.16
C ALA A 15 18.72 28.43 2.63
N GLY A 16 18.57 27.11 2.86
CA GLY A 16 18.44 26.54 4.21
C GLY A 16 17.10 26.81 4.88
N MET A 17 16.08 27.26 4.14
CA MET A 17 14.74 27.49 4.67
C MET A 17 13.97 26.18 4.76
N GLN A 18 13.43 25.90 5.94
CA GLN A 18 12.52 24.78 6.16
C GLN A 18 11.07 25.28 6.11
N VAL A 19 10.30 24.80 5.14
CA VAL A 19 8.90 25.17 4.96
C VAL A 19 8.02 24.01 5.43
N THR A 20 7.14 24.28 6.39
CA THR A 20 6.10 23.34 6.81
C THR A 20 4.75 23.96 6.51
N ALA A 21 4.00 23.34 5.61
CA ALA A 21 2.67 23.77 5.22
C ALA A 21 1.61 22.84 5.82
N TYR A 22 0.53 23.42 6.32
CA TYR A 22 -0.62 22.69 6.85
C TYR A 22 -1.83 22.93 5.93
N THR A 23 -2.43 21.86 5.44
CA THR A 23 -3.68 21.90 4.67
C THR A 23 -4.67 20.89 5.22
N GLN A 24 -5.97 21.15 5.03
CA GLN A 24 -7.03 20.22 5.41
C GLN A 24 -7.31 19.20 4.31
N THR A 25 -7.28 19.63 3.05
CA THR A 25 -7.47 18.76 1.87
C THR A 25 -6.51 19.16 0.76
N GLU A 26 -6.27 18.26 -0.19
CA GLU A 26 -5.56 18.59 -1.44
C GLU A 26 -6.36 19.62 -2.27
N SER A 27 -7.69 19.51 -2.24
CA SER A 27 -8.62 20.43 -2.92
C SER A 27 -8.47 21.88 -2.44
N ASP A 28 -8.14 22.12 -1.17
CA ASP A 28 -7.89 23.47 -0.65
C ASP A 28 -6.60 24.09 -1.25
N ILE A 29 -5.59 23.27 -1.53
CA ILE A 29 -4.37 23.72 -2.21
C ILE A 29 -4.71 24.10 -3.65
N GLU A 30 -5.45 23.24 -4.36
CA GLU A 30 -5.88 23.46 -5.74
C GLU A 30 -6.72 24.73 -5.88
N ALA A 31 -7.71 24.93 -5.01
CA ALA A 31 -8.57 26.12 -5.02
C ALA A 31 -7.79 27.42 -4.75
N ARG A 32 -6.73 27.36 -3.94
CA ARG A 32 -5.89 28.54 -3.62
C ARG A 32 -4.88 28.87 -4.71
N ILE A 33 -4.35 27.86 -5.40
CA ILE A 33 -3.37 28.00 -6.49
C ILE A 33 -4.07 28.29 -7.83
N GLY A 34 -5.32 27.83 -8.00
CA GLY A 34 -6.12 28.02 -9.21
C GLY A 34 -5.76 27.08 -10.37
N SER A 35 -4.92 26.07 -10.13
CA SER A 35 -4.53 25.09 -11.13
C SER A 35 -4.15 23.76 -10.49
N SER A 36 -4.79 22.68 -10.95
CA SER A 36 -4.48 21.30 -10.55
C SER A 36 -3.00 20.94 -10.77
N ALA A 37 -2.44 21.32 -11.92
CA ALA A 37 -1.05 21.02 -12.26
C ALA A 37 -0.05 21.71 -11.32
N LYS A 38 -0.28 22.99 -10.99
CA LYS A 38 0.55 23.73 -10.05
C LYS A 38 0.37 23.21 -8.62
N ALA A 39 -0.83 22.80 -8.23
CA ALA A 39 -1.09 22.21 -6.92
C ALA A 39 -0.36 20.88 -6.74
N ALA A 40 -0.40 20.01 -7.77
CA ALA A 40 0.38 18.78 -7.80
C ALA A 40 1.89 19.05 -7.70
N GLN A 41 2.39 20.09 -8.38
CA GLN A 41 3.79 20.51 -8.28
C GLN A 41 4.16 20.94 -6.86
N VAL A 42 3.32 21.75 -6.21
CA VAL A 42 3.54 22.18 -4.82
C VAL A 42 3.61 20.99 -3.90
N THR A 43 2.64 20.07 -4.00
CA THR A 43 2.59 18.89 -3.16
C THR A 43 3.77 17.94 -3.38
N GLY A 44 4.20 17.75 -4.64
CA GLY A 44 5.37 16.93 -4.98
C GLY A 44 6.71 17.52 -4.54
N ASN A 45 6.81 18.85 -4.40
CA ASN A 45 8.03 19.51 -3.94
C ASN A 45 8.26 19.36 -2.43
N PHE A 46 7.26 18.95 -1.66
CA PHE A 46 7.47 18.63 -0.25
C PHE A 46 8.10 17.25 -0.13
N ASN A 47 9.37 17.21 0.28
CA ASN A 47 10.10 15.96 0.51
C ASN A 47 9.47 15.07 1.58
N THR A 48 8.67 15.64 2.49
CA THR A 48 8.06 14.91 3.60
C THR A 48 6.59 15.25 3.69
N LEU A 49 5.77 14.21 3.63
CA LEU A 49 4.33 14.27 3.82
C LEU A 49 3.96 13.60 5.15
N ILE A 50 3.29 14.34 6.02
CA ILE A 50 2.72 13.80 7.27
C ILE A 50 1.21 13.94 7.16
N MET A 51 0.49 12.81 7.15
CA MET A 51 -0.97 12.80 7.13
C MET A 51 -1.56 12.46 8.49
N LEU A 52 -2.43 13.34 8.98
CA LEU A 52 -3.32 13.08 10.10
C LEU A 52 -4.64 12.49 9.56
N ARG A 53 -5.65 12.28 10.41
CA ARG A 53 -6.94 11.75 9.98
C ARG A 53 -7.53 12.55 8.82
N VAL A 54 -7.68 11.90 7.66
CA VAL A 54 -8.28 12.47 6.44
C VAL A 54 -9.72 11.98 6.29
N ARG A 55 -10.63 12.84 5.81
CA ARG A 55 -12.03 12.47 5.49
C ARG A 55 -12.28 12.25 4.01
N GLU A 56 -11.48 12.87 3.15
CA GLU A 56 -11.66 12.87 1.70
C GLU A 56 -10.76 11.83 1.03
N ASN A 57 -11.34 10.99 0.17
CA ASN A 57 -10.62 9.88 -0.45
C ASN A 57 -9.49 10.33 -1.39
N ARG A 58 -9.67 11.43 -2.14
CA ARG A 58 -8.65 11.94 -3.05
C ARG A 58 -7.39 12.37 -2.31
N THR A 59 -7.55 13.07 -1.19
CA THR A 59 -6.44 13.42 -0.28
C THR A 59 -5.82 12.16 0.32
N ALA A 60 -6.60 11.15 0.71
CA ALA A 60 -6.03 9.89 1.23
C ALA A 60 -5.17 9.15 0.18
N GLN A 61 -5.60 9.18 -1.08
CA GLN A 61 -4.86 8.60 -2.21
C GLN A 61 -3.49 9.25 -2.42
N LEU A 62 -3.32 10.51 -2.01
CA LEU A 62 -2.04 11.21 -2.05
C LEU A 62 -0.95 10.40 -1.34
N LEU A 63 -1.24 9.84 -0.16
CA LEU A 63 -0.28 9.02 0.59
C LEU A 63 -0.34 7.55 0.15
N THR A 64 -1.54 6.97 0.01
CA THR A 64 -1.66 5.51 -0.19
C THR A 64 -1.14 5.04 -1.54
N SER A 65 -1.19 5.88 -2.59
CA SER A 65 -0.61 5.54 -3.90
C SER A 65 0.91 5.49 -3.91
N GLN A 66 1.57 6.10 -2.92
CA GLN A 66 3.02 6.10 -2.78
C GLN A 66 3.53 4.91 -1.97
N LEU A 67 2.65 4.20 -1.28
CA LEU A 67 3.01 3.04 -0.47
C LEU A 67 3.05 1.79 -1.34
N PRO A 68 4.08 0.94 -1.20
CA PRO A 68 4.12 -0.33 -1.91
C PRO A 68 3.01 -1.25 -1.41
N GLU A 69 2.36 -1.95 -2.34
CA GLU A 69 1.45 -3.03 -1.99
C GLU A 69 2.25 -4.20 -1.42
N VAL A 70 1.76 -4.79 -0.33
CA VAL A 70 2.37 -5.94 0.33
C VAL A 70 1.41 -7.12 0.30
N ASP A 71 1.92 -8.27 -0.13
CA ASP A 71 1.12 -9.49 -0.15
C ASP A 71 0.80 -9.96 1.27
N VAL A 72 -0.49 -10.11 1.57
CA VAL A 72 -0.94 -10.65 2.85
C VAL A 72 -1.24 -12.14 2.69
N TYR A 73 -0.43 -12.98 3.32
CA TYR A 73 -0.67 -14.43 3.39
C TYR A 73 -1.94 -14.71 4.19
N THR A 74 -3.06 -14.87 3.48
CA THR A 74 -4.34 -15.26 4.08
C THR A 74 -4.40 -16.77 4.16
N LYS A 75 -4.33 -17.32 5.38
CA LYS A 75 -4.48 -18.76 5.61
C LYS A 75 -5.95 -19.16 5.43
N THR A 76 -6.31 -19.59 4.23
CA THR A 76 -7.62 -20.23 4.00
C THR A 76 -7.60 -21.63 4.62
N LEU A 77 -8.45 -21.86 5.63
CA LEU A 77 -8.68 -23.19 6.19
C LEU A 77 -9.44 -24.01 5.15
N VAL A 78 -8.78 -25.00 4.54
CA VAL A 78 -9.46 -25.98 3.69
C VAL A 78 -9.78 -27.20 4.54
N SER A 79 -11.07 -27.43 4.83
CA SER A 79 -11.54 -28.69 5.39
C SER A 79 -11.85 -29.67 4.26
N GLY A 80 -11.23 -30.84 4.27
CA GLY A 80 -11.54 -31.95 3.37
C GLY A 80 -12.31 -33.04 4.11
N HIS A 81 -13.23 -33.72 3.41
CA HIS A 81 -13.85 -34.96 3.88
C HIS A 81 -13.30 -36.12 3.05
N ALA A 82 -12.99 -37.24 3.69
CA ALA A 82 -12.62 -38.47 3.01
C ALA A 82 -13.69 -39.52 3.33
N ASP A 83 -14.46 -39.90 2.31
CA ASP A 83 -15.43 -41.00 2.41
C ASP A 83 -14.66 -42.32 2.24
N THR A 84 -14.58 -43.11 3.31
CA THR A 84 -14.08 -44.50 3.27
C THR A 84 -15.26 -45.46 3.08
N ALA A 85 -15.10 -46.45 2.20
CA ALA A 85 -16.11 -47.48 1.93
C ALA A 85 -16.06 -48.68 2.91
N ASP A 86 -15.14 -48.64 3.88
CA ASP A 86 -14.99 -49.64 4.94
C ASP A 86 -15.97 -49.35 6.09
N VAL A 87 -16.79 -50.34 6.43
CA VAL A 87 -17.89 -50.20 7.40
C VAL A 87 -17.37 -50.17 8.85
N GLU A 88 -16.12 -50.58 9.07
CA GLU A 88 -15.46 -50.53 10.38
C GLU A 88 -14.67 -49.22 10.61
N GLU A 89 -14.35 -48.48 9.53
CA GLU A 89 -13.58 -47.25 9.60
C GLU A 89 -14.51 -46.02 9.52
N GLY A 90 -14.79 -45.41 10.67
CA GLY A 90 -15.69 -44.25 10.76
C GLY A 90 -15.21 -43.06 9.93
N ALA A 91 -16.16 -42.34 9.31
CA ALA A 91 -15.88 -41.15 8.51
C ALA A 91 -15.14 -40.07 9.34
N GLY A 92 -13.86 -39.86 9.03
CA GLY A 92 -12.99 -38.94 9.76
C GLY A 92 -13.00 -37.53 9.17
N PHE A 93 -13.15 -36.51 10.01
CA PHE A 93 -12.97 -35.11 9.64
C PHE A 93 -11.55 -34.66 9.98
N TYR A 94 -10.75 -34.31 8.98
CA TYR A 94 -9.37 -33.86 9.16
C TYR A 94 -9.16 -32.45 8.63
N ILE A 95 -8.45 -31.63 9.42
CA ILE A 95 -8.03 -30.28 9.01
C ILE A 95 -6.72 -30.41 8.24
N GLN A 96 -6.76 -30.22 6.93
CA GLN A 96 -5.56 -30.22 6.10
C GLN A 96 -4.91 -28.83 6.19
N TYR A 97 -3.81 -28.72 6.94
CA TYR A 97 -2.96 -27.54 6.80
C TYR A 97 -2.34 -27.55 5.40
N PRO A 98 -2.47 -26.46 4.61
CA PRO A 98 -1.73 -26.36 3.36
C PRO A 98 -0.24 -26.40 3.70
N GLY A 99 0.41 -27.52 3.38
CA GLY A 99 1.86 -27.59 3.40
C GLY A 99 2.45 -26.52 2.49
N PRO A 100 3.70 -26.09 2.71
CA PRO A 100 4.33 -25.09 1.85
C PRO A 100 4.24 -25.55 0.39
N CYS A 101 3.76 -24.66 -0.47
CA CYS A 101 3.58 -24.89 -1.90
C CYS A 101 4.77 -25.68 -2.47
N ARG A 102 4.50 -26.91 -2.95
CA ARG A 102 5.45 -27.68 -3.77
C ARG A 102 5.57 -26.99 -5.13
N TYR A 103 6.38 -25.92 -5.18
CA TYR A 103 6.96 -25.45 -6.43
C TYR A 103 8.49 -25.47 -6.29
N CYS A 104 9.02 -26.69 -6.21
CA CYS A 104 10.40 -27.07 -6.50
C CYS A 104 10.36 -28.51 -7.04
N GLN A 105 9.69 -28.72 -8.17
CA GLN A 105 10.05 -29.83 -9.05
C GLN A 105 11.26 -29.37 -9.85
N GLY A 106 12.44 -29.95 -9.59
CA GLY A 106 13.62 -29.76 -10.42
C GLY A 106 14.93 -30.20 -9.76
N SER A 107 15.50 -31.29 -10.29
CA SER A 107 16.93 -31.68 -10.24
C SER A 107 17.50 -32.34 -8.97
N ALA A 108 17.48 -33.67 -8.96
CA ALA A 108 18.63 -34.58 -8.71
C ALA A 108 18.07 -36.01 -8.52
N ALA A 109 17.94 -36.85 -9.55
CA ALA A 109 19.03 -37.65 -10.14
C ALA A 109 19.88 -38.38 -9.07
N GLU A 110 19.60 -39.69 -8.93
CA GLU A 110 20.52 -40.79 -8.62
C GLU A 110 21.64 -40.57 -7.58
N ARG A 111 21.54 -41.28 -6.45
CA ARG A 111 22.59 -42.15 -5.88
C ARG A 111 22.18 -42.66 -4.48
N GLY A 112 22.32 -43.97 -4.28
CA GLY A 112 22.10 -44.69 -3.03
C GLY A 112 21.60 -46.09 -3.31
#